data_AF-A0A660ZRG8-F1
#
_entry.id   AF-A0A660ZRG8-F1
#
_cell.length_a   1.000
_cell.length_b   1.000
_cell.length_c   1.000
_cell.angle_alpha   90.00
_cell.angle_beta   90.00
_cell.angle_gamma   90.00
#
_symmetry.space_group_name_H-M   'P 1'
#
loop_
_entity.id
_entity.type
_entity.pdbx_description
1 polymer ?
#
loop_
_entity_poly.entity_id
_entity_poly.type
_entity_poly.pdbx_seq_one_letter_code
_entity_poly.pdbx_strand_id
1 'polypeptide(L)' 'MDVAELKGKKIDELLEVASDYKIAGLSNMRKQEIIFKILEAQAQENGLIFSEGVLQVLPEGYGFLRSPAYNYL' A
#
# COMPACT_ATOMS: atom_id res chain seq x y z
N MET A 1 9.29 -0.22 5.52
CA MET A 1 9.33 -1.36 4.57
C MET A 1 8.80 -0.91 3.24
N ASP A 2 9.37 -1.43 2.15
CA ASP A 2 8.98 -1.08 0.79
C ASP A 2 7.86 -1.99 0.25
N VAL A 3 7.09 -1.48 -0.71
CA VAL A 3 5.98 -2.23 -1.35
C VAL A 3 6.48 -3.55 -1.95
N ALA A 4 7.69 -3.55 -2.49
CA ALA A 4 8.31 -4.73 -3.08
C ALA A 4 8.58 -5.84 -2.04
N GLU A 5 9.00 -5.47 -0.82
CA GLU A 5 9.27 -6.41 0.27
C GLU A 5 7.96 -7.03 0.80
N LEU A 6 6.91 -6.21 0.96
CA LEU A 6 5.60 -6.68 1.42
C LEU A 6 4.92 -7.60 0.40
N LYS A 7 5.14 -7.39 -0.91
CA LYS A 7 4.65 -8.31 -1.95
C LYS A 7 5.34 -9.66 -1.92
N GLY A 8 6.62 -9.72 -1.52
CA GLY A 8 7.40 -10.96 -1.43
C GLY A 8 7.06 -11.83 -0.21
N LYS A 9 6.54 -11.24 0.86
CA LYS A 9 6.17 -11.93 2.11
C LYS A 9 4.94 -12.83 1.97
N LYS A 10 4.86 -13.85 2.84
CA LYS A 10 3.66 -14.69 2.96
C LYS A 10 2.53 -13.94 3.65
N ILE A 11 1.30 -14.41 3.47
CA ILE A 11 0.11 -13.83 4.13
C ILE A 11 0.27 -13.87 5.65
N ASP A 12 0.78 -14.96 6.22
CA ASP A 12 1.04 -15.07 7.66
C ASP A 12 1.99 -13.99 8.17
N GLU A 13 3.11 -13.76 7.48
CA GLU A 13 4.06 -12.70 7.85
C GLU A 13 3.44 -11.29 7.72
N LEU A 14 2.57 -11.09 6.72
CA LEU A 14 1.85 -9.81 6.57
C LEU A 14 0.85 -9.60 7.71
N LEU A 15 0.22 -10.65 8.20
CA LEU A 15 -0.70 -10.59 9.33
C LEU A 15 0.05 -10.31 10.65
N GLU A 16 1.25 -10.86 10.83
CA GLU A 16 2.12 -10.53 11.96
C GLU A 16 2.50 -9.05 11.94
N VAL A 17 3.05 -8.57 10.82
CA VAL A 17 3.43 -7.15 10.67
C VAL A 17 2.22 -6.24 10.90
N ALA A 18 1.05 -6.59 10.36
CA ALA A 18 -0.13 -5.77 10.55
C ALA A 18 -0.67 -5.78 11.99
N SER A 19 -0.41 -6.86 12.74
CA SER A 19 -0.73 -6.94 14.17
C SER A 19 0.15 -6.01 15.00
N ASP A 20 1.43 -5.84 14.63
CA ASP A 20 2.34 -4.86 15.25
C ASP A 20 1.81 -3.42 15.08
N TYR A 21 1.24 -3.11 13.91
CA TYR A 21 0.57 -1.84 13.62
C TYR A 21 -0.86 -1.74 14.17
N LYS A 22 -1.32 -2.70 14.99
CA LYS A 22 -2.67 -2.75 15.59
C LYS A 22 -3.82 -2.75 14.57
N ILE A 23 -3.58 -3.30 13.38
CA ILE A 23 -4.59 -3.36 12.31
C ILE A 23 -5.45 -4.61 12.52
N ALA A 24 -6.68 -4.43 12.97
CA ALA A 24 -7.64 -5.51 13.17
C ALA A 24 -8.45 -5.84 11.90
N GLY A 25 -8.92 -7.09 11.78
CA GLY A 25 -9.90 -7.49 10.76
C GLY A 25 -9.33 -7.92 9.39
N LEU A 26 -8.08 -8.37 9.36
CA LEU A 26 -7.36 -8.68 8.10
C LEU A 26 -7.59 -10.11 7.57
N SER A 27 -8.12 -11.02 8.39
CA SER A 27 -8.27 -12.44 8.02
C SER A 27 -9.17 -12.70 6.81
N ASN A 28 -10.05 -11.76 6.46
CA ASN A 28 -10.91 -11.83 5.27
C ASN A 28 -10.46 -10.92 4.12
N MET A 29 -9.33 -10.20 4.26
CA MET A 29 -8.86 -9.25 3.26
C MET A 29 -7.96 -9.93 2.22
N ARG A 30 -7.96 -9.38 1.00
CA ARG A 30 -7.01 -9.83 -0.03
C ARG A 30 -5.60 -9.40 0.35
N LYS A 31 -4.58 -10.16 -0.05
CA LYS A 31 -3.16 -9.85 0.18
C LYS A 31 -2.80 -8.39 -0.16
N GLN A 32 -3.33 -7.86 -1.27
CA GLN A 32 -3.13 -6.47 -1.68
C GLN A 32 -3.71 -5.46 -0.67
N GLU A 33 -4.91 -5.71 -0.14
CA GLU A 33 -5.54 -4.81 0.84
C GLU A 33 -4.80 -4.83 2.18
N ILE A 34 -4.29 -6.00 2.59
CA ILE A 34 -3.46 -6.12 3.79
C ILE A 34 -2.17 -5.27 3.63
N ILE A 35 -1.51 -5.38 2.47
CA ILE A 35 -0.30 -4.58 2.16
C ILE A 35 -0.62 -3.08 2.21
N PHE A 36 -1.75 -2.68 1.63
CA PHE A 36 -2.15 -1.27 1.61
C PHE A 36 -2.42 -0.72 3.01
N LYS A 37 -3.13 -1.48 3.85
CA LYS A 37 -3.39 -1.16 5.26
C LYS A 37 -2.10 -1.02 6.06
N ILE A 38 -1.13 -1.90 5.87
CA ILE A 38 0.18 -1.83 6.53
C ILE A 38 0.92 -0.55 6.12
N LEU A 39 0.92 -0.22 4.83
CA LEU A 39 1.55 0.99 4.33
C LEU A 39 0.87 2.26 4.85
N GLU A 40 -0.46 2.26 4.92
CA GLU A 40 -1.25 3.36 5.48
C GLU A 40 -0.93 3.57 6.97
N ALA A 41 -0.88 2.50 7.77
CA ALA A 41 -0.55 2.57 9.18
C ALA A 41 0.91 2.99 9.43
N GLN A 42 1.87 2.42 8.67
CA GLN A 42 3.28 2.79 8.75
C GLN A 42 3.49 4.27 8.40
N ALA A 43 2.71 4.79 7.46
CA ALA A 43 2.80 6.18 7.06
C ALA A 43 2.03 7.14 7.99
N GLN A 44 0.97 6.67 8.67
CA GLN A 44 0.36 7.42 9.78
C GLN A 44 1.35 7.56 10.95
N GLU A 45 2.13 6.52 11.26
CA GLU A 45 3.17 6.60 12.29
C GLU A 45 4.36 7.48 11.88
N ASN A 46 4.84 7.37 10.64
CA ASN A 46 6.01 8.11 10.16
C ASN A 46 5.69 9.46 9.48
N GLY A 47 4.42 9.84 9.39
CA GLY A 47 3.94 11.12 8.84
C GLY A 47 4.13 11.31 7.32
N LEU A 48 4.64 10.30 6.61
CA LEU A 48 4.96 10.40 5.18
C LEU A 48 4.59 9.10 4.44
N ILE A 49 3.58 9.19 3.56
CA ILE A 49 3.28 8.16 2.57
C ILE A 49 4.18 8.41 1.35
N PHE A 50 5.08 7.49 1.05
CA PHE A 50 5.83 7.49 -0.20
C PHE A 50 5.14 6.56 -1.19
N SER A 51 4.74 7.11 -2.33
CA SER A 51 4.18 6.33 -3.44
C SER A 51 4.83 6.77 -4.74
N GLU A 52 5.16 5.79 -5.59
CA GLU A 52 5.73 6.00 -6.91
C GLU A 52 4.74 5.56 -7.99
N GLY A 53 4.77 6.23 -9.14
CA GLY A 53 3.87 5.97 -10.25
C GLY A 53 4.19 6.80 -11.48
N VAL A 54 3.45 6.56 -12.55
CA VAL A 54 3.52 7.37 -13.77
C VAL A 54 2.53 8.51 -13.63
N LEU A 55 3.00 9.75 -13.78
CA LEU A 55 2.14 10.93 -13.75
C LEU A 55 1.24 10.97 -14.99
N GLN A 56 -0.07 10.89 -14.78
CA GLN A 56 -1.08 11.13 -15.81
C GLN A 56 -1.62 12.55 -15.63
N VAL A 57 -1.36 13.42 -16.61
CA VAL A 57 -1.85 14.81 -16.62
C VAL A 57 -3.18 14.86 -17.37
N LEU A 58 -4.18 15.51 -16.77
CA LEU A 58 -5.49 15.73 -17.36
C LEU A 58 -5.58 17.12 -18.02
N PRO A 59 -6.51 17.32 -18.98
CA PRO A 59 -6.66 18.59 -19.70
C PRO A 59 -6.98 19.78 -18.79
N GLU A 60 -7.58 19.50 -17.61
CA GLU A 60 -7.94 20.52 -16.63
C GLU A 60 -6.74 21.05 -15.82
N GLY A 61 -5.52 20.53 -16.05
CA GLY A 61 -4.27 21.06 -15.49
C GLY A 61 -3.81 20.42 -14.19
N TYR A 62 -4.49 19.38 -13.69
CA TYR A 62 -4.03 18.54 -12.60
C TYR A 62 -3.71 17.11 -13.07
N GLY A 63 -3.10 16.28 -12.22
CA GLY A 63 -2.74 14.92 -12.59
C GLY A 63 -2.64 13.97 -11.40
N PHE A 64 -2.64 12.67 -11.69
CA PHE A 64 -2.55 11.60 -10.69
C PHE A 64 -1.34 10.70 -10.98
N LEU A 65 -0.72 10.19 -9.91
CA LEU A 65 0.28 9.13 -10.01
C LEU A 65 -0.42 7.78 -10.18
N ARG A 66 -0.28 7.16 -11.35
CA ARG A 66 -0.79 5.82 -11.65
C ARG A 66 0.25 4.77 -11.28
N SER A 67 -0.12 3.83 -10.41
CA SER A 67 0.78 2.73 -10.06
C SER A 67 0.78 1.67 -11.19
N PRO A 68 1.96 1.25 -11.69
CA PRO A 68 2.05 0.14 -12.65
C PRO A 68 1.55 -1.18 -12.06
N ALA A 69 1.48 -1.30 -10.73
CA ALA A 69 0.93 -2.46 -10.03
C ALA A 69 -0.59 -2.63 -10.21
N TYR A 70 -1.31 -1.61 -10.68
CA TYR A 70 -2.74 -1.60 -10.93
C TYR A 70 -3.09 -1.41 -12.42
N ASN A 71 -2.18 -1.77 -13.36
CA ASN A 71 -2.42 -1.64 -14.80
C ASN A 71 -2.84 -0.24 -15.28
N TYR A 72 -2.45 0.82 -14.56
CA TYR A 72 -2.87 2.20 -14.87
C TYR A 72 -4.39 2.46 -14.80
N LEU A 73 -5.18 1.54 -14.22
CA LEU A 73 -6.63 1.69 -14.02
C LEU A 73 -6.96 2.55 -12.79
#